data_AF-A0A9E2KUS5-F1
#
_entry.id   AF-A0A9E2KUS5-F1
#
_cell.length_a   1.000
_cell.length_b   1.000
_cell.length_c   1.000
_cell.angle_alpha   90.00
_cell.angle_beta   90.00
_cell.angle_gamma   90.00
#
_symmetry.space_group_name_H-M   'P 1'
#
loop_
_entity.id
_entity.type
_entity.pdbx_description
1 polymer ?
#
loop_
_entity_poly.entity_id
_entity_poly.type
_entity_poly.pdbx_seq_one_letter_code
_entity_poly.pdbx_strand_id
1 'polypeptide(L)'
;MSIIPTIEPSVASNRAKTYLKQYKSWLLVSLRQDSNHSEAIYQCKERLKVVEHIKGDDLASGIILECRFIKQYSTKRTLLELKEHHIDMAERTLRYKQRKALLLAYDYLPTAKTNITRTI
;
A
#
# COMPACT_ATOMS: atom_id res chain seq x y z
N MET A 1 2.35 21.35 -26.08
CA MET A 1 2.78 20.00 -25.65
C MET A 1 2.64 19.92 -24.14
N SER A 2 1.76 19.07 -23.63
CA SER A 2 1.61 18.89 -22.17
C SER A 2 2.76 18.02 -21.69
N ILE A 3 3.72 18.60 -20.99
CA ILE A 3 4.79 17.86 -20.31
C ILE A 3 4.09 17.13 -19.16
N ILE A 4 3.79 15.85 -19.35
CA ILE A 4 3.27 15.01 -18.28
C ILE A 4 4.33 15.03 -17.17
N PRO A 5 4.03 15.50 -15.96
CA PRO A 5 5.05 15.57 -14.92
C PRO A 5 5.54 14.15 -14.65
N THR A 6 6.86 13.95 -14.76
CA THR A 6 7.48 12.67 -14.47
C THR A 6 7.96 12.68 -13.03
N ILE A 7 7.58 11.68 -12.24
CA ILE A 7 7.92 11.61 -10.80
C ILE A 7 9.00 10.57 -10.54
N GLU A 8 9.98 10.93 -9.71
CA GLU A 8 11.02 10.00 -9.28
C GLU A 8 10.41 8.81 -8.51
N PRO A 9 10.91 7.57 -8.71
CA PRO A 9 10.40 6.38 -8.01
C PRO A 9 10.45 6.48 -6.48
N SER A 10 11.46 7.15 -5.92
CA SER A 10 11.58 7.40 -4.48
C SER A 10 10.41 8.22 -3.94
N VAL A 11 10.03 9.28 -4.67
CA VAL A 11 8.93 10.18 -4.32
C VAL A 11 7.58 9.48 -4.52
N ALA A 12 7.40 8.75 -5.62
CA ALA A 12 6.20 7.94 -5.86
C ALA A 12 5.96 6.92 -4.75
N SER A 13 7.00 6.15 -4.40
CA SER A 13 6.94 5.17 -3.30
C SER A 13 6.61 5.82 -1.95
N ASN A 14 7.18 6.98 -1.65
CA ASN A 14 6.89 7.72 -0.43
C ASN A 14 5.45 8.25 -0.41
N ARG A 15 4.93 8.77 -1.53
CA ARG A 15 3.52 9.21 -1.63
C ARG A 15 2.55 8.07 -1.40
N ALA A 16 2.76 6.92 -2.06
CA ALA A 16 1.95 5.73 -1.86
C ALA A 16 2.01 5.23 -0.41
N LYS A 17 3.21 5.18 0.18
CA LYS A 17 3.39 4.81 1.58
C LYS A 17 2.63 5.75 2.53
N THR A 18 2.73 7.07 2.33
CA THR A 18 2.04 8.07 3.15
C THR A 18 0.54 7.92 3.03
N TYR A 19 0.02 7.79 1.80
CA TYR A 19 -1.40 7.56 1.54
C TYR A 19 -1.91 6.30 2.24
N LEU A 20 -1.24 5.15 2.05
CA LEU A 20 -1.66 3.89 2.65
C LEU A 20 -1.63 3.95 4.20
N LYS A 21 -0.65 4.65 4.79
CA LYS A 21 -0.54 4.84 6.24
C LYS A 21 -1.50 5.87 6.83
N GLN A 22 -2.16 6.69 6.01
CA GLN A 22 -2.86 7.87 6.46
C GLN A 22 -4.01 7.48 7.38
N TYR A 23 -4.02 7.94 8.63
CA TYR A 23 -4.89 7.48 9.72
C TYR A 23 -4.59 6.06 10.23
N LYS A 24 -4.55 5.91 11.56
CA LYS A 24 -4.68 4.61 12.26
C LYS A 24 -6.11 4.05 12.09
N SER A 25 -6.70 4.19 10.90
CA SER A 25 -8.10 3.87 10.63
C SER A 25 -8.42 2.43 10.95
N TRP A 26 -7.51 1.47 10.78
CA TRP A 26 -7.78 0.10 11.20
C TRP A 26 -8.13 0.01 12.70
N LEU A 27 -7.38 0.70 13.55
CA LEU A 27 -7.68 0.82 14.98
C LEU A 27 -8.97 1.63 15.22
N LEU A 28 -9.21 2.70 14.48
CA LEU A 28 -10.44 3.51 14.64
C LEU A 28 -11.70 2.78 14.14
N VAL A 29 -11.62 1.99 13.08
CA VAL A 29 -12.67 1.09 12.58
C VAL A 29 -12.99 0.04 13.64
N SER A 30 -11.99 -0.46 14.37
CA SER A 30 -12.21 -1.40 15.47
C SER A 30 -12.82 -0.76 16.73
N LEU A 31 -12.71 0.57 16.92
CA LEU A 31 -13.03 1.24 18.20
C LEU A 31 -14.34 2.04 18.25
N ARG A 32 -15.15 2.11 17.18
CA ARG A 32 -16.54 2.67 17.16
C ARG A 32 -16.78 3.92 18.05
N GLN A 33 -15.92 4.94 18.01
CA GLN A 33 -16.20 6.21 18.70
C GLN A 33 -15.97 7.40 17.77
N ASP A 34 -17.01 8.25 17.71
CA ASP A 34 -17.12 9.59 17.13
C ASP A 34 -17.51 9.79 15.66
N SER A 35 -18.10 10.96 15.40
CA SER A 35 -18.68 11.45 14.13
C SER A 35 -17.70 11.49 12.95
N ASN A 36 -16.40 11.34 13.21
CA ASN A 36 -15.34 11.22 12.20
C ASN A 36 -15.10 9.76 11.73
N HIS A 37 -15.85 8.80 12.29
CA HIS A 37 -15.70 7.36 12.02
C HIS A 37 -16.15 6.97 10.61
N SER A 38 -17.23 7.56 10.09
CA SER A 38 -17.75 7.30 8.74
C SER A 38 -16.75 7.68 7.65
N GLU A 39 -16.11 8.86 7.80
CA GLU A 39 -15.06 9.31 6.90
C GLU A 39 -13.81 8.44 7.02
N ALA A 40 -13.41 8.08 8.25
CA ALA A 40 -12.29 7.17 8.47
C ALA A 40 -12.52 5.77 7.88
N ILE A 41 -13.75 5.23 7.92
CA ILE A 41 -14.14 3.99 7.24
C ILE A 41 -14.04 4.16 5.73
N TYR A 42 -14.62 5.24 5.18
CA TYR A 42 -14.60 5.49 3.75
C TYR A 42 -13.16 5.57 3.21
N GLN A 43 -12.30 6.37 3.84
CA GLN A 43 -10.89 6.48 3.48
C GLN A 43 -10.12 5.16 3.66
N CYS A 44 -10.50 4.32 4.63
CA CYS A 44 -9.93 2.98 4.77
C CYS A 44 -10.35 2.07 3.61
N LYS A 45 -11.63 2.10 3.21
CA LYS A 45 -12.14 1.33 2.07
C LYS A 45 -11.47 1.73 0.77
N GLU A 46 -11.26 3.03 0.52
CA GLU A 46 -10.54 3.48 -0.68
C GLU A 46 -9.11 2.94 -0.76
N ARG A 47 -8.39 2.93 0.37
CA ARG A 47 -7.04 2.33 0.43
C ARG A 47 -7.06 0.82 0.25
N LEU A 48 -8.04 0.14 0.81
CA LEU A 48 -8.22 -1.30 0.60
C LEU A 48 -8.50 -1.62 -0.87
N LYS A 49 -9.27 -0.80 -1.58
CA LYS A 49 -9.49 -0.99 -3.03
C LYS A 49 -8.18 -0.97 -3.81
N VAL A 50 -7.25 -0.07 -3.49
CA VAL A 50 -5.91 -0.04 -4.10
C VAL A 50 -5.15 -1.34 -3.82
N VAL A 51 -5.20 -1.82 -2.58
CA VAL A 51 -4.57 -3.09 -2.18
C VAL A 51 -5.20 -4.28 -2.91
N GLU A 52 -6.53 -4.33 -3.03
CA GLU A 52 -7.24 -5.42 -3.72
C GLU A 52 -6.92 -5.47 -5.22
N HIS A 53 -6.79 -4.31 -5.89
CA HIS A 53 -6.31 -4.28 -7.28
C HIS A 53 -4.92 -4.93 -7.39
N ILE A 54 -4.01 -4.57 -6.49
CA ILE A 54 -2.65 -5.14 -6.49
C ILE A 54 -2.66 -6.62 -6.13
N LYS A 55 -3.57 -7.09 -5.26
CA LYS A 55 -3.71 -8.53 -4.98
C LYS A 55 -4.15 -9.31 -6.22
N GLY A 56 -5.02 -8.72 -7.04
CA GLY A 56 -5.42 -9.30 -8.33
C GLY A 56 -4.23 -9.50 -9.27
N ASP A 57 -3.29 -8.55 -9.29
CA ASP A 57 -2.09 -8.60 -10.15
C ASP A 57 -0.94 -9.44 -9.53
N ASP A 58 -0.64 -9.24 -8.24
CA ASP A 58 0.42 -9.91 -7.47
C ASP A 58 -0.01 -10.01 -6.00
N LEU A 59 -0.62 -11.16 -5.66
CA LEU A 59 -1.11 -11.49 -4.32
C LEU A 59 -0.13 -11.14 -3.20
N ALA A 60 1.14 -11.53 -3.35
CA ALA A 60 2.15 -11.29 -2.31
C ALA A 60 2.44 -9.79 -2.13
N SER A 61 2.46 -9.01 -3.22
CA SER A 61 2.64 -7.56 -3.14
C SER A 61 1.45 -6.91 -2.42
N GLY A 62 0.23 -7.35 -2.71
CA GLY A 62 -0.97 -6.88 -2.02
C GLY A 62 -0.97 -7.21 -0.52
N ILE A 63 -0.66 -8.45 -0.14
CA ILE A 63 -0.52 -8.87 1.27
C ILE A 63 0.53 -8.02 1.99
N ILE A 64 1.70 -7.80 1.38
CA ILE A 64 2.75 -6.96 1.95
C ILE A 64 2.23 -5.55 2.23
N LEU A 65 1.51 -4.94 1.29
CA LEU A 65 0.99 -3.58 1.48
C LEU A 65 -0.06 -3.51 2.58
N GLU A 66 -0.99 -4.46 2.60
CA GLU A 66 -2.03 -4.56 3.63
C GLU A 66 -1.42 -4.69 5.02
N CYS A 67 -0.54 -5.67 5.21
CA CYS A 67 0.08 -5.94 6.49
C CYS A 67 0.95 -4.76 6.95
N ARG A 68 1.82 -4.22 6.08
CA ARG A 68 2.82 -3.21 6.49
C ARG A 68 2.24 -1.82 6.66
N PHE A 69 1.24 -1.45 5.87
CA PHE A 69 0.80 -0.06 5.77
C PHE A 69 -0.64 0.16 6.22
N ILE A 70 -1.53 -0.82 6.07
CA ILE A 70 -2.90 -0.74 6.59
C ILE A 70 -2.96 -1.24 8.04
N LYS A 71 -2.52 -2.49 8.27
CA LYS A 71 -2.52 -3.14 9.59
C LYS A 71 -1.33 -2.76 10.47
N GLN A 72 -0.29 -2.15 9.88
CA GLN A 72 0.94 -1.71 10.54
C GLN A 72 1.71 -2.83 11.27
N TYR A 73 1.65 -4.05 10.74
CA TYR A 73 2.38 -5.19 11.25
C TYR A 73 3.89 -5.03 11.08
N SER A 74 4.63 -5.68 11.98
CA SER A 74 6.08 -5.81 11.86
C SER A 74 6.44 -6.67 10.64
N THR A 75 7.70 -6.57 10.18
CA THR A 75 8.21 -7.43 9.10
C THR A 75 8.05 -8.91 9.42
N LYS A 76 8.38 -9.32 10.67
CA LYS A 76 8.26 -10.71 11.12
C LYS A 76 6.82 -11.22 11.02
N ARG A 77 5.85 -10.43 11.50
CA ARG A 77 4.43 -10.80 11.39
C ARG A 77 3.95 -10.85 9.94
N THR A 78 4.41 -9.92 9.10
CA THR A 78 4.08 -9.94 7.67
C THR A 78 4.59 -11.21 6.97
N LEU A 79 5.77 -11.70 7.34
CA LEU A 79 6.30 -12.96 6.81
C LEU A 79 5.47 -14.16 7.24
N LEU A 80 4.94 -14.16 8.47
CA LEU A 80 4.02 -15.22 8.93
C LEU A 80 2.73 -15.23 8.10
N GLU A 81 2.12 -14.06 7.89
CA GLU A 81 0.89 -13.93 7.06
C GLU A 81 1.15 -14.39 5.62
N LEU A 82 2.28 -14.02 5.01
CA LEU A 82 2.66 -14.52 3.69
C LEU A 82 2.79 -16.05 3.67
N LYS A 83 3.37 -16.65 4.72
CA LYS A 83 3.51 -18.09 4.85
C LYS A 83 2.18 -18.81 5.00
N GLU A 84 1.20 -18.22 5.69
CA GLU A 84 -0.17 -18.73 5.76
C GLU A 84 -0.85 -18.78 4.38
N HIS A 85 -0.42 -17.92 3.46
CA HIS A 85 -0.81 -17.93 2.05
C HIS A 85 0.13 -18.75 1.15
N HIS A 86 0.93 -19.65 1.71
CA HIS A 86 1.91 -20.49 0.99
C HIS A 86 2.98 -19.70 0.21
N ILE A 87 3.25 -18.45 0.61
CA ILE A 87 4.29 -17.60 0.03
C ILE A 87 5.46 -17.53 1.01
N ASP A 88 6.49 -18.34 0.78
CA ASP A 88 7.72 -18.26 1.57
C ASP A 88 8.72 -17.29 0.94
N MET A 89 9.29 -16.40 1.74
CA MET A 89 10.34 -15.49 1.28
C MET A 89 11.24 -15.01 2.41
N ALA A 90 12.50 -14.76 2.08
CA ALA A 90 13.44 -14.11 2.98
C ALA A 90 13.07 -12.64 3.21
N GLU A 91 13.46 -12.09 4.37
CA GLU A 91 13.21 -10.69 4.72
C GLU A 91 13.80 -9.71 3.69
N ARG A 92 14.98 -10.00 3.12
CA ARG A 92 15.60 -9.18 2.07
C ARG A 92 14.70 -9.11 0.84
N THR A 93 14.15 -10.24 0.42
CA THR A 93 13.22 -10.33 -0.71
C THR A 93 11.94 -9.57 -0.42
N LEU A 94 11.40 -9.67 0.80
CA LEU A 94 10.24 -8.88 1.23
C LEU A 94 10.51 -7.38 1.10
N ARG A 95 11.67 -6.87 1.54
CA ARG A 95 11.99 -5.44 1.44
C ARG A 95 12.02 -4.95 -0.01
N TYR A 96 12.58 -5.75 -0.92
CA TYR A 96 12.57 -5.44 -2.35
C TYR A 96 11.15 -5.46 -2.91
N LYS A 97 10.37 -6.51 -2.61
CA LYS A 97 8.99 -6.64 -3.10
C LYS A 97 8.09 -5.55 -2.55
N GLN A 98 8.29 -5.14 -1.29
CA GLN A 98 7.59 -4.00 -0.68
C GLN A 98 7.83 -2.70 -1.46
N ARG A 99 9.08 -2.43 -1.90
CA ARG A 99 9.37 -1.25 -2.73
C ARG A 99 8.65 -1.31 -4.06
N LYS A 100 8.68 -2.46 -4.74
CA LYS A 100 7.95 -2.67 -6.01
C LYS A 100 6.44 -2.50 -5.83
N ALA A 101 5.88 -3.08 -4.77
CA ALA A 101 4.46 -2.97 -4.45
C ALA A 101 4.04 -1.52 -4.19
N LEU A 102 4.86 -0.72 -3.50
CA LEU A 102 4.57 0.71 -3.30
C LEU A 102 4.58 1.52 -4.60
N LEU A 103 5.41 1.15 -5.58
CA LEU A 103 5.39 1.79 -6.89
C LEU A 103 4.12 1.42 -7.66
N LEU A 104 3.72 0.15 -7.65
CA LEU A 104 2.45 -0.28 -8.24
C LEU A 104 1.26 0.44 -7.59
N ALA A 105 1.26 0.54 -6.26
CA ALA A 105 0.22 1.25 -5.52
C ALA A 105 0.11 2.72 -5.89
N TYR A 106 1.22 3.38 -6.26
CA TYR A 106 1.21 4.76 -6.71
C TYR A 106 0.35 4.94 -7.98
N ASP A 107 0.49 4.02 -8.94
CA ASP A 107 -0.24 4.08 -10.22
C ASP A 107 -1.76 3.96 -10.04
N TYR A 108 -2.21 3.36 -8.93
CA TYR A 108 -3.62 3.18 -8.57
C TYR A 108 -4.16 4.23 -7.59
N LEU A 109 -3.36 5.24 -7.20
CA LEU A 109 -3.86 6.30 -6.32
C LEU A 109 -4.84 7.21 -7.06
N PRO A 110 -5.97 7.61 -6.44
CA PRO A 110 -6.95 8.51 -7.07
C PRO A 110 -6.39 9.91 -7.41
N THR A 111 -5.24 10.28 -6.86
CA THR A 111 -4.55 11.55 -7.13
C THR A 111 -3.33 11.42 -8.06
N ALA A 112 -2.99 10.21 -8.53
CA ALA A 112 -1.87 10.01 -9.43
C ALA A 112 -2.21 10.50 -10.85
N LYS A 113 -1.82 11.74 -11.17
CA LYS A 113 -1.89 12.33 -12.53
C LYS A 113 -0.55 12.34 -13.26
N THR A 114 0.45 11.61 -12.75
CA THR A 114 1.86 11.75 -13.15
C THR A 114 2.49 10.38 -13.39
N ASN A 115 3.21 10.22 -14.51
CA ASN A 115 3.90 8.97 -14.82
C ASN A 115 5.17 8.81 -13.98
N ILE A 116 5.45 7.60 -13.51
CA ILE A 116 6.71 7.28 -12.81
C ILE A 116 7.85 7.23 -13.83
N THR A 117 8.97 7.90 -13.53
CA THR A 117 10.22 7.76 -14.30
C THR A 117 10.72 6.31 -14.17
N ARG A 118 10.54 5.48 -15.21
CA ARG A 118 11.11 4.13 -15.26
C ARG A 118 12.52 4.23 -15.86
N THR A 119 13.52 4.42 -15.01
CA THR A 119 14.92 4.22 -15.43
C THR A 119 15.18 2.71 -15.50
N ILE A 120 15.47 2.25 -16.72
CA ILE A 120 15.89 0.89 -17.07
C ILE A 120 17.32 0.67 -16.58
#